data_AF-A0A6I5CJ88-F1
#
_entry.id   AF-A0A6I5CJ88-F1
#
_cell.length_a   1.000
_cell.length_b   1.000
_cell.length_c   1.000
_cell.angle_alpha   90.00
_cell.angle_beta   90.00
_cell.angle_gamma   90.00
#
_symmetry.space_group_name_H-M   'P 1'
#
loop_
_entity.id
_entity.type
_entity.pdbx_description
1 polymer ?
#
loop_
_entity_poly.entity_id
_entity_poly.type
_entity_poly.pdbx_seq_one_letter_code
_entity_poly.pdbx_strand_id
1 'polypeptide(L)' 'MICAHCDQPIRPGQPYDTLHPETGSGVADPVTRHRGACQPAAPQQTVPEPTPWWLRR' A
#
# COMPACT_ATOMS: atom_id res chain seq x y z
N MET A 1 -2.77 2.74 -10.13
CA MET A 1 -2.69 1.27 -10.10
C MET A 1 -2.79 0.83 -8.66
N ILE A 2 -3.65 -0.16 -8.35
CA ILE A 2 -3.88 -0.65 -6.98
C ILE A 2 -3.44 -2.11 -6.90
N CYS A 3 -2.78 -2.47 -5.80
CA CYS A 3 -2.33 -3.82 -5.55
C CYS A 3 -3.51 -4.72 -5.15
N ALA A 4 -3.77 -5.78 -5.93
CA ALA A 4 -4.84 -6.74 -5.68
C ALA A 4 -4.64 -7.62 -4.41
N HIS A 5 -3.53 -7.46 -3.69
CA HIS A 5 -3.25 -8.23 -2.46
C HIS A 5 -3.49 -7.45 -1.16
N CYS A 6 -3.30 -6.14 -1.17
CA CYS A 6 -3.40 -5.30 0.03
C CYS A 6 -4.29 -4.08 -0.15
N ASP A 7 -4.90 -3.93 -1.33
CA ASP A 7 -5.78 -2.81 -1.71
C ASP A 7 -5.14 -1.43 -1.54
N GLN A 8 -3.81 -1.36 -1.53
CA GLN A 8 -3.05 -0.12 -1.47
C GLN A 8 -2.60 0.34 -2.87
N PRO A 9 -2.52 1.66 -3.12
CA PRO A 9 -2.00 2.19 -4.36
C PRO A 9 -0.50 1.87 -4.52
N ILE A 10 -0.12 1.38 -5.69
CA ILE A 10 1.28 1.17 -6.07
C ILE A 10 1.86 2.53 -6.48
N ARG A 11 2.86 3.04 -5.75
CA ARG A 11 3.44 4.36 -6.00
C ARG A 11 4.38 4.33 -7.23
N PRO A 12 4.55 5.46 -7.96
CA PRO A 12 5.54 5.55 -9.02
C PRO A 12 6.94 5.20 -8.52
N GLY A 13 7.64 4.30 -9.21
CA GLY A 13 8.95 3.80 -8.80
C GLY A 13 8.93 2.58 -7.88
N GLN A 14 7.77 2.12 -7.39
CA GLN A 14 7.68 0.84 -6.68
C GLN A 14 7.63 -0.34 -7.65
N PRO A 15 8.37 -1.43 -7.38
CA PRO A 15 8.32 -2.62 -8.20
C PRO A 15 6.99 -3.36 -8.02
N TYR A 16 6.36 -3.72 -9.12
CA TYR A 16 5.12 -4.48 -9.17
C TYR A 16 5.24 -5.65 -10.15
N ASP A 17 4.31 -6.59 -10.02
CA ASP A 17 4.13 -7.76 -10.88
C ASP A 17 2.70 -7.75 -11.44
N THR A 18 2.54 -8.26 -12.66
CA THR A 18 1.24 -8.37 -13.32
C THR A 18 0.95 -9.85 -13.53
N LEU A 19 -0.01 -10.36 -12.78
CA LEU A 19 -0.43 -11.75 -12.82
C LEU A 19 -1.65 -11.86 -13.74
N HIS A 20 -1.64 -12.84 -14.63
CA HIS A 20 -2.80 -13.22 -15.44
C HIS A 20 -3.38 -14.49 -14.82
N PRO A 21 -4.49 -14.42 -14.06
CA PRO A 21 -5.07 -15.61 -13.46
C PRO A 21 -5.61 -16.51 -14.57
N GLU A 22 -5.07 -17.71 -14.70
CA GLU A 22 -5.69 -18.75 -15.51
C GLU A 22 -6.79 -19.41 -14.69
N THR A 23 -7.97 -18.81 -14.67
CA THR A 23 -9.16 -19.50 -14.15
C THR A 23 -9.61 -20.52 -15.19
N GLY A 24 -9.72 -21.80 -14.81
CA GLY A 24 -10.02 -22.94 -15.70
C GLY A 24 -11.35 -22.90 -16.47
N SER A 25 -12.00 -21.75 -16.59
CA SER A 25 -13.22 -21.54 -17.38
C SER A 25 -13.26 -20.17 -18.11
N GLY A 26 -12.18 -19.38 -18.10
CA GLY A 26 -12.14 -18.10 -18.82
C GLY A 26 -10.86 -17.30 -18.57
N VAL A 27 -10.55 -16.39 -19.51
CA VAL A 27 -9.50 -15.38 -19.35
C VAL A 27 -9.92 -14.44 -18.23
N ALA A 28 -9.23 -14.47 -17.09
CA ALA A 28 -9.43 -13.47 -16.05
C ALA A 28 -8.64 -12.20 -16.37
N ASP A 29 -9.17 -11.05 -15.95
CA ASP A 29 -8.48 -9.78 -16.07
C ASP A 29 -7.12 -9.82 -15.37
N PRO A 30 -6.07 -9.22 -15.97
CA PRO A 30 -4.76 -9.14 -15.34
C PRO A 30 -4.84 -8.31 -14.06
N VAL A 31 -4.30 -8.87 -12.98
CA VAL A 31 -4.21 -8.19 -11.69
C VAL A 31 -2.79 -7.76 -11.42
N THR A 32 -2.63 -6.59 -10.80
CA THR A 32 -1.31 -6.06 -10.43
C THR A 32 -1.08 -6.16 -8.93
N ARG A 33 0.15 -6.50 -8.54
CA ARG A 33 0.55 -6.74 -7.15
C ARG A 33 1.92 -6.14 -6.88
N HIS A 34 2.19 -5.72 -5.65
CA HIS A 34 3.57 -5.38 -5.26
C HIS A 34 4.49 -6.59 -5.45
N ARG A 35 5.69 -6.37 -6.00
CA ARG A 35 6.69 -7.45 -6.17
C ARG A 35 7.26 -7.89 -4.81
N GLY A 36 7.29 -6.99 -3.84
CA GLY A 36 7.74 -7.24 -2.47
C GLY A 36 6.60 -7.36 -1.46
N ALA A 37 6.96 -7.35 -0.18
CA ALA A 37 5.99 -7.27 0.90
C ALA A 37 5.10 -6.03 0.71
N CYS A 38 3.80 -6.20 0.95
CA CYS A 38 2.89 -5.07 1.03
C CYS A 38 3.28 -4.27 2.27
N GLN A 39 4.07 -3.22 2.06
CA GLN A 39 4.42 -2.33 3.14
C GLN A 39 3.12 -1.68 3.59
N PRO A 40 2.73 -1.82 4.87
CA PRO A 40 1.68 -0.97 5.39
C PRO A 40 2.10 0.46 5.11
N ALA A 41 1.17 1.28 4.60
CA ALA A 41 1.39 2.71 4.54
C ALA A 41 1.92 3.11 5.92
N ALA A 42 3.14 3.66 5.97
CA ALA A 42 3.80 3.96 7.22
C ALA A 42 2.78 4.64 8.13
N PRO A 43 2.63 4.20 9.41
CA PRO A 43 1.68 4.84 10.31
C PRO A 43 1.98 6.32 10.23
N GLN A 44 0.98 7.12 9.84
CA GLN A 44 1.11 8.56 9.84
C GLN A 44 1.68 8.89 11.21
N GLN A 45 2.91 9.39 11.23
CA GLN A 45 3.50 9.84 12.48
C GLN A 45 2.60 10.97 12.92
N THR A 46 1.71 10.68 13.87
CA THR A 46 1.00 11.69 14.62
C THR A 46 2.10 12.52 15.23
N VAL A 47 2.41 13.66 14.61
CA VAL A 47 3.35 14.63 15.14
C VAL A 47 2.81 14.92 16.53
N PRO A 48 3.54 14.58 17.61
CA PRO A 48 3.06 14.93 18.94
C PRO A 48 2.91 16.44 18.96
N GLU A 49 1.67 16.88 19.17
CA GLU A 49 1.33 18.29 19.26
C GLU A 49 2.31 18.94 20.25
N PRO A 50 3.00 20.03 19.88
CA PRO A 50 4.00 20.61 20.76
C PRO A 50 3.31 21.03 22.06
N THR A 51 3.68 20.38 23.16
CA THR A 51 3.11 20.69 24.48
C THR A 51 3.33 22.18 24.75
N PRO A 52 2.26 22.95 24.93
CA PRO A 52 2.38 24.39 25.02
C PRO A 52 2.99 24.77 26.38
N TRP A 53 3.84 25.80 26.38
CA TRP A 53 4.77 26.17 27.46
C TRP A 53 4.12 26.39 28.84
N TRP A 54 2.87 26.83 28.87
CA TRP A 54 2.02 27.01 30.07
C TRP A 54 1.62 25.71 30.79
N LEU A 55 1.86 24.52 30.22
CA LEU A 55 1.63 23.21 30.87
C LEU A 55 2.87 22.62 31.57
N ARG A 56 4.06 23.23 31.44
CA ARG A 56 5.26 22.84 32.21
C ARG A 56 5.22 23.52 33.58
N ARG A 57 4.67 22.84 34.60
CA ARG A 57 4.79 23.25 36.01
C ARG A 57 6.05 22.68 36.64
#